data_AF-A0A2V6XUS0-F1
#
_entry.id   AF-A0A2V6XUS0-F1
#
_cell.length_a   1.000
_cell.length_b   1.000
_cell.length_c   1.000
_cell.angle_alpha   90.00
_cell.angle_beta   90.00
_cell.angle_gamma   90.00
#
_symmetry.space_group_name_H-M   'P 1'
#
loop_
_entity.id
_entity.type
_entity.pdbx_description
1 polymer ?
#
loop_
_entity_poly.entity_id
_entity_poly.type
_entity_poly.pdbx_seq_one_letter_code
_entity_poly.pdbx_strand_id
1 'polypeptide(L)'
;MFSGGTYRDVRRWLWNFLTSHAKRVDPRVEVVLEDDDKRQGKSYSVRLRFGQHLGPAIEFDFREVANNRGRLAWCTSVAERTKSLARELVASQGVADARPH
;
A
#
# COMPACT_ATOMS: atom_id res chain seq x y z
N MET A 1 25.13 -0.06 -14.31
CA MET A 1 24.64 -0.23 -12.92
C MET A 1 23.19 0.21 -12.86
N PHE A 2 22.24 -0.74 -12.79
CA PHE A 2 20.85 -0.44 -12.45
C PHE A 2 20.70 -0.59 -10.93
N SER A 3 20.81 0.50 -10.17
CA SER A 3 20.55 0.50 -8.71
C SER A 3 19.05 0.42 -8.36
N GLY A 4 18.20 0.15 -9.35
CA GLY A 4 16.73 0.16 -9.29
C GLY A 4 16.06 -1.16 -8.96
N GLY A 5 16.79 -2.29 -8.91
CA GLY A 5 16.22 -3.62 -8.64
C GLY A 5 15.25 -4.11 -9.73
N THR A 6 14.93 -5.40 -9.73
CA THR A 6 13.92 -5.96 -10.65
C THR A 6 12.51 -5.51 -10.25
N TYR A 7 11.53 -5.62 -11.15
CA TYR A 7 10.12 -5.40 -10.82
C TYR A 7 9.70 -6.19 -9.56
N ARG A 8 10.19 -7.42 -9.38
CA ARG A 8 9.91 -8.23 -8.18
C ARG A 8 10.57 -7.68 -6.92
N ASP A 9 11.79 -7.17 -7.01
CA ASP A 9 12.48 -6.55 -5.88
C ASP A 9 11.78 -5.27 -5.44
N VAL A 10 11.36 -4.46 -6.41
CA VAL A 10 10.64 -3.20 -6.17
C VAL A 10 9.26 -3.47 -5.60
N ARG A 11 8.57 -4.51 -6.11
CA ARG A 11 7.31 -5.00 -5.54
C ARG A 11 7.46 -5.41 -4.08
N ARG A 12 8.48 -6.21 -3.77
CA ARG A 12 8.76 -6.67 -2.40
C ARG A 12 9.07 -5.49 -1.48
N TRP A 13 9.89 -4.56 -1.93
CA TRP A 13 10.20 -3.34 -1.17
C TRP A 13 8.94 -2.53 -0.90
N LEU A 14 8.12 -2.27 -1.93
CA LEU A 14 6.88 -1.51 -1.81
C LEU A 14 5.92 -2.19 -0.82
N TRP A 15 5.74 -3.51 -0.93
CA TRP A 15 4.91 -4.27 -0.01
C TRP A 15 5.38 -4.12 1.45
N ASN A 16 6.67 -4.30 1.71
CA ASN A 16 7.24 -4.16 3.06
C ASN A 16 7.06 -2.73 3.61
N PHE A 17 7.30 -1.73 2.77
CA PHE A 17 7.18 -0.33 3.11
C PHE A 17 5.74 0.01 3.53
N LEU A 18 4.77 -0.31 2.66
CA LEU A 18 3.36 -0.04 2.91
C LEU A 18 2.86 -0.83 4.12
N THR A 19 3.23 -2.11 4.25
CA THR A 19 2.83 -2.95 5.39
C THR A 19 3.34 -2.37 6.71
N SER A 20 4.60 -1.94 6.75
CA SER A 20 5.21 -1.34 7.95
C SER A 20 4.48 -0.06 8.37
N HIS A 21 4.01 0.76 7.42
CA HIS A 21 3.30 1.99 7.71
C HIS A 21 1.82 1.78 8.02
N ALA A 22 1.16 0.83 7.36
CA ALA A 22 -0.22 0.44 7.65
C ALA A 22 -0.35 -0.15 9.06
N LYS A 23 0.56 -1.06 9.45
CA LYS A 23 0.54 -1.69 10.78
C LYS A 23 0.82 -0.73 11.95
N ARG A 24 1.40 0.45 11.68
CA ARG A 24 1.51 1.53 12.69
C ARG A 24 0.17 2.20 13.00
N VAL A 25 -0.81 2.08 12.12
CA VAL A 25 -2.17 2.57 12.37
C VAL A 25 -2.96 1.52 13.14
N ASP A 26 -3.01 0.29 12.62
CA ASP A 26 -3.60 -0.85 13.29
C ASP A 26 -2.90 -2.14 12.82
N PRO A 27 -2.45 -3.02 13.74
CA PRO A 27 -1.69 -4.22 13.38
C PRO A 27 -2.47 -5.23 12.51
N ARG A 28 -3.81 -5.18 12.50
CA ARG A 28 -4.69 -6.04 11.71
C ARG A 28 -4.91 -5.55 10.28
N VAL A 29 -4.40 -4.36 9.93
CA VAL A 29 -4.42 -3.87 8.56
C VAL A 29 -3.38 -4.63 7.73
N GLU A 30 -3.83 -5.14 6.60
CA GLU A 30 -3.05 -5.95 5.67
C GLU A 30 -2.92 -5.22 4.32
N VAL A 31 -1.78 -5.38 3.66
CA VAL A 31 -1.51 -4.81 2.33
C VAL A 31 -1.60 -5.92 1.28
N VAL A 32 -2.49 -5.74 0.32
CA VAL A 32 -2.73 -6.67 -0.78
C VAL A 32 -2.20 -6.05 -2.07
N LEU A 33 -1.30 -6.75 -2.75
CA LEU A 33 -0.85 -6.42 -4.10
C LEU A 33 -1.57 -7.32 -5.08
N GLU A 34 -2.36 -6.76 -5.99
CA GLU A 34 -3.04 -7.54 -7.02
C GLU A 34 -2.00 -8.09 -8.01
N ASP A 35 -2.13 -9.37 -8.34
CA ASP A 35 -1.32 -10.02 -9.36
C ASP A 35 -2.05 -9.88 -10.70
N ASP A 36 -1.50 -9.03 -11.57
CA ASP A 36 -2.02 -8.81 -12.92
C ASP A 36 -0.84 -8.79 -13.90
N ASP A 37 -0.77 -9.84 -14.72
CA ASP A 37 0.28 -10.01 -15.73
C ASP A 37 0.36 -8.83 -16.70
N LYS A 38 -0.74 -8.12 -16.96
CA LYS A 38 -0.75 -6.95 -17.85
C LYS A 38 -0.05 -5.74 -17.24
N ARG A 39 0.09 -5.72 -15.91
CA ARG A 39 0.74 -4.66 -15.13
C ARG A 39 2.20 -4.94 -14.81
N GLN A 40 2.66 -6.18 -15.05
CA GLN A 40 4.06 -6.54 -14.82
C GLN A 40 5.01 -5.61 -15.58
N GLY A 41 5.99 -5.06 -14.87
CA GLY A 41 6.95 -4.09 -15.40
C GLY A 41 6.40 -2.67 -15.61
N LYS A 42 5.12 -2.39 -15.31
CA LYS A 42 4.48 -1.09 -15.52
C LYS A 42 3.99 -0.47 -14.21
N SER A 43 3.13 -1.15 -13.47
CA SER A 43 2.55 -0.61 -12.24
C SER A 43 2.22 -1.70 -11.22
N TYR A 44 1.89 -1.27 -10.01
CA TYR A 44 1.42 -2.10 -8.91
C TYR A 44 0.05 -1.60 -8.49
N SER A 45 -0.94 -2.49 -8.43
CA SER A 45 -2.23 -2.19 -7.79
C SER A 45 -2.15 -2.65 -6.33
N VAL A 46 -2.29 -1.71 -5.41
CA VAL A 46 -2.26 -1.95 -3.97
C VAL A 46 -3.64 -1.69 -3.38
N ARG A 47 -4.09 -2.55 -2.47
CA ARG A 47 -5.25 -2.32 -1.62
C ARG A 47 -4.90 -2.55 -0.16
N LEU A 48 -5.56 -1.80 0.73
CA LEU A 48 -5.53 -2.06 2.17
C LEU A 48 -6.73 -2.92 2.56
N ARG A 49 -6.53 -3.87 3.46
CA ARG A 49 -7.58 -4.75 3.96
C ARG A 49 -7.63 -4.69 5.48
N PHE A 50 -8.84 -4.61 6.04
CA PHE A 50 -9.08 -4.67 7.47
C PHE A 50 -10.26 -5.61 7.73
N GLY A 51 -9.98 -6.78 8.31
CA GLY A 51 -10.97 -7.85 8.41
C GLY A 51 -11.48 -8.29 7.03
N GLN A 52 -12.78 -8.12 6.81
CA GLN A 52 -13.47 -8.40 5.53
C GLN A 52 -13.54 -7.19 4.59
N HIS A 53 -13.19 -6.00 5.06
CA HIS A 53 -13.28 -4.78 4.27
C HIS A 53 -12.00 -4.54 3.48
N LEU A 54 -12.19 -4.28 2.19
CA LEU A 54 -11.13 -3.95 1.25
C LEU A 54 -11.28 -2.49 0.83
N GLY A 55 -10.23 -1.71 1.04
CA GLY A 55 -10.16 -0.32 0.61
C GLY A 55 -10.00 -0.17 -0.91
N PRO A 56 -10.04 1.08 -1.40
CA PRO A 56 -9.87 1.38 -2.82
C PRO A 56 -8.48 0.95 -3.33
N ALA A 57 -8.40 0.66 -4.63
CA ALA A 57 -7.15 0.38 -5.32
C ALA A 57 -6.31 1.66 -5.48
N ILE A 58 -5.03 1.54 -5.14
CA ILE A 58 -4.01 2.57 -5.30
C ILE A 58 -3.03 2.04 -6.34
N GLU A 59 -2.87 2.78 -7.43
CA GLU A 59 -1.89 2.46 -8.44
C GLU A 59 -0.55 3.15 -8.14
N PHE A 60 0.53 2.39 -8.24
CA PHE A 60 1.91 2.89 -8.16
C PHE A 60 2.66 2.53 -9.43
N ASP A 61 3.21 3.53 -10.12
CA ASP A 61 4.04 3.29 -11.31
C ASP A 61 5.38 2.65 -10.91
N PHE A 62 5.80 1.63 -11.66
CA PHE A 62 7.03 0.89 -11.40
C PHE A 62 8.26 1.81 -11.42
N ARG A 63 8.38 2.68 -12.43
CA ARG A 63 9.53 3.57 -12.58
C ARG A 63 9.54 4.62 -11.49
N GLU A 64 8.39 5.16 -11.12
CA GLU A 64 8.27 6.12 -10.03
C GLU A 64 8.78 5.50 -8.71
N VAL A 65 8.30 4.30 -8.34
CA VAL A 65 8.74 3.63 -7.11
C VAL A 65 10.24 3.29 -7.18
N ALA A 66 10.70 2.74 -8.30
CA ALA A 66 12.10 2.37 -8.47
C ALA A 66 13.05 3.58 -8.34
N ASN A 67 12.65 4.74 -8.86
CA ASN A 67 13.45 5.96 -8.87
C ASN A 67 13.37 6.76 -7.55
N ASN A 68 12.25 6.69 -6.84
CA ASN A 68 12.01 7.55 -5.67
C ASN A 68 12.09 6.82 -4.31
N ARG A 69 12.18 5.49 -4.27
CA ARG A 69 12.28 4.72 -2.99
C ARG A 69 13.45 5.10 -2.07
N GLY A 70 14.48 5.76 -2.61
CA GLY A 70 15.60 6.30 -1.83
C GLY A 70 15.42 7.76 -1.39
N ARG A 71 14.34 8.42 -1.82
CA ARG A 71 14.09 9.85 -1.56
C ARG A 71 13.15 9.98 -0.37
N LEU A 72 13.66 10.52 0.73
CA LEU A 72 12.91 10.66 1.98
C LEU A 72 11.59 11.41 1.81
N ALA A 73 11.57 12.51 1.06
CA ALA A 73 10.34 13.29 0.84
C ALA A 73 9.23 12.47 0.17
N TRP A 74 9.59 11.65 -0.84
CA TRP A 74 8.64 10.77 -1.51
C TRP A 74 8.16 9.67 -0.56
N CYS A 75 9.08 9.02 0.16
CA CYS A 75 8.72 8.02 1.17
C CYS A 75 7.77 8.59 2.23
N THR A 76 8.00 9.80 2.73
CA THR A 76 7.12 10.46 3.70
C THR A 76 5.72 10.68 3.11
N SER A 77 5.62 11.18 1.88
CA SER A 77 4.32 11.38 1.22
C SER A 77 3.54 10.06 1.07
N VAL A 78 4.21 8.99 0.61
CA VAL A 78 3.59 7.67 0.47
C VAL A 78 3.20 7.08 1.82
N ALA A 79 4.04 7.26 2.85
CA ALA A 79 3.75 6.79 4.20
C ALA A 79 2.53 7.50 4.80
N GLU A 80 2.43 8.83 4.70
CA GLU A 80 1.28 9.57 5.20
C GLU A 80 0.00 9.22 4.45
N ARG A 81 0.06 9.09 3.12
CA ARG A 81 -1.08 8.61 2.33
C ARG A 81 -1.54 7.23 2.78
N THR A 82 -0.61 6.30 3.00
CA THR A 82 -0.92 4.94 3.46
C THR A 82 -1.58 4.95 4.83
N LYS A 83 -1.08 5.77 5.77
CA LYS A 83 -1.67 5.92 7.10
C LYS A 83 -3.06 6.54 7.04
N SER A 84 -3.29 7.54 6.19
CA SER A 84 -4.63 8.15 6.01
C SER A 84 -5.64 7.10 5.58
N LEU A 85 -5.32 6.35 4.52
CA LEU A 85 -6.20 5.31 4.00
C LEU A 85 -6.44 4.18 5.02
N ALA A 86 -5.42 3.80 5.79
CA ALA A 86 -5.58 2.83 6.87
C ALA A 86 -6.51 3.35 7.97
N ARG A 87 -6.39 4.63 8.37
CA ARG A 87 -7.28 5.25 9.37
C ARG A 87 -8.72 5.32 8.86
N GLU A 88 -8.91 5.73 7.60
CA GLU A 88 -10.24 5.77 6.97
C GLU A 88 -10.88 4.38 6.90
N LEU A 89 -10.09 3.36 6.57
CA LEU A 89 -10.56 1.97 6.51
C LEU A 89 -10.97 1.45 7.89
N VAL A 90 -10.16 1.69 8.91
CA VAL A 90 -10.46 1.31 10.30
C VAL A 90 -11.68 2.06 10.84
N ALA A 91 -11.77 3.37 10.59
CA ALA A 91 -12.92 4.18 11.01
C ALA A 91 -14.23 3.71 10.34
N SER A 92 -14.17 3.35 9.05
CA SER A 92 -15.33 2.83 8.31
C SER A 92 -15.84 1.51 8.89
N GLN A 93 -14.95 0.61 9.34
CA GLN A 93 -15.34 -0.60 10.07
C GLN A 93 -15.97 -0.28 11.42
N GLY A 94 -15.38 0.65 12.19
CA GLY A 94 -15.94 1.05 13.49
C GLY A 94 -17.37 1.61 13.39
N VAL A 95 -17.69 2.32 12.31
CA VAL A 95 -19.06 2.78 12.02
C VAL A 95 -19.97 1.62 11.60
N ALA A 96 -19.47 0.65 10.83
CA ALA A 96 -20.23 -0.52 10.44
C ALA A 96 -20.56 -1.42 11.65
N ASP A 97 -19.62 -1.64 12.57
CA ASP A 97 -19.84 -2.42 13.79
C ASP A 97 -20.73 -1.69 14.81
N ALA A 98 -20.79 -0.36 14.79
CA ALA A 98 -21.62 0.45 15.69
C ALA A 98 -23.10 0.56 15.27
N ARG A 99 -23.50 -0.01 14.12
CA ARG A 99 -24.92 -0.17 13.75
C ARG A 99 -25.39 -1.57 14.14
N PRO A 100 -26.10 -1.75 15.27
CA PRO A 100 -26.75 -3.02 15.54
C PRO A 100 -27.89 -3.22 14.54
N HIS A 101 -27.93 -4.41 13.94
CA HIS A 101 -29.06 -4.91 13.15
C HIS A 101 -30.31 -5.07 14.01
#